data_AF-A0A349HY26-F1
#
_entry.id   AF-A0A349HY26-F1
#
_cell.length_a   1.000
_cell.length_b   1.000
_cell.length_c   1.000
_cell.angle_alpha   90.00
_cell.angle_beta   90.00
_cell.angle_gamma   90.00
#
_symmetry.space_group_name_H-M   'P 1'
#
loop_
_entity.id
_entity.type
_entity.pdbx_description
1 polymer ?
#
loop_
_entity_poly.entity_id
_entity_poly.type
_entity_poly.pdbx_seq_one_letter_code
_entity_poly.pdbx_strand_id
1 'polypeptide(L)'
;MIKSIDNINLDNKYSFKSNSNNTPSFGNANLSKEAKYLNKFIKSQENLSTTRFIQGTMTNWLPKAILSRSLVDFSEFTFLEFLESGLFYFAAPFLGEKLFRNGLFKNVQPKNLKNNVSSNLVKSLDEIKKSSFDKNLQKRLVSTKAGVVLACLAVPALEYGLGFAKNLFTLKVFKISDFNNVANLNKEKNEDAELSKKVETHSKKVLTQVGILSGLGVASGLLLASKGHKSNVAQKFSEILLEPGVAISKLLHKAGVKSKSTDNFLKDYLKLDFSNNNGKLALSKGQLALTCITGLFGYSSAAKDRGKLDFYEVWTRVPLVVVYTIFGSSILDSGFKKILAKKGKFPELIKSDSQGNIAPIPTSKDLPVIAEKLSKANKTPLNSELETLIKQKSIITGVPYLFSVVAMGFLLSGVSRLWTQYRYNQQTKNAQNPQKPQADFIKTSPVFKGIIEG
;
A
#
# COMPACT_ATOMS: atom_id res chain seq x y z
N MET A 1 34.75 23.15 -16.73
CA MET A 1 34.05 22.73 -17.96
C MET A 1 34.43 21.29 -18.25
N ILE A 2 33.51 20.35 -18.03
CA ILE A 2 33.66 18.93 -18.44
C ILE A 2 32.85 18.79 -19.73
N LYS A 3 33.45 18.23 -20.78
CA LYS A 3 32.83 18.10 -22.10
C LYS A 3 31.58 17.22 -22.02
N SER A 4 30.44 17.81 -22.39
CA SER A 4 29.21 17.11 -22.75
C SER A 4 29.50 16.16 -23.92
N ILE A 5 29.13 14.89 -23.79
CA ILE A 5 29.10 13.95 -24.91
C ILE A 5 27.76 14.18 -25.61
N ASP A 6 27.74 15.13 -26.53
CA ASP A 6 26.69 15.22 -27.54
C ASP A 6 27.03 14.26 -28.69
N ASN A 7 25.99 13.61 -29.22
CA ASN A 7 25.98 12.61 -30.30
C ASN A 7 26.32 11.16 -29.91
N ILE A 8 25.31 10.46 -29.40
CA ILE A 8 25.11 9.04 -29.75
C ILE A 8 23.77 8.93 -30.45
N ASN A 9 23.83 8.76 -31.78
CA ASN A 9 22.68 8.43 -32.60
C ASN A 9 22.24 6.99 -32.24
N LEU A 10 21.16 6.86 -31.47
CA LEU A 10 20.61 5.58 -31.01
C LEU A 10 19.28 5.31 -31.70
N ASP A 11 19.36 4.95 -32.98
CA ASP A 11 18.27 4.26 -33.64
C ASP A 11 18.10 2.85 -33.07
N ASN A 12 16.87 2.60 -32.62
CA ASN A 12 16.20 1.31 -32.46
C ASN A 12 16.54 0.36 -31.29
N LYS A 13 15.45 0.08 -30.55
CA LYS A 13 15.13 -1.12 -29.74
C LYS A 13 15.96 -1.36 -28.47
N TYR A 14 15.53 -0.70 -27.40
CA TYR A 14 15.83 -1.12 -26.03
C TYR A 14 15.20 -2.49 -25.72
N SER A 15 15.96 -3.58 -25.90
CA SER A 15 15.71 -4.84 -25.21
C SER A 15 16.90 -5.14 -24.29
N PHE A 16 16.72 -4.95 -22.99
CA PHE A 16 17.65 -5.48 -21.99
C PHE A 16 17.36 -6.98 -21.81
N LYS A 17 18.08 -7.82 -22.55
CA LYS A 17 18.09 -9.28 -22.34
C LYS A 17 19.00 -9.58 -21.15
N SER A 18 18.40 -9.85 -19.99
CA SER A 18 19.12 -10.39 -18.83
C SER A 18 19.42 -11.87 -19.10
N ASN A 19 20.70 -12.21 -19.27
CA ASN A 19 21.15 -13.61 -19.31
C ASN A 19 21.26 -14.11 -17.86
N SER A 20 20.52 -15.17 -17.55
CA SER A 20 20.16 -15.57 -16.17
C SER A 20 21.20 -16.39 -15.40
N ASN A 21 22.43 -16.60 -15.88
CA ASN A 21 23.28 -17.66 -15.30
C ASN A 21 24.66 -17.24 -14.78
N ASN A 22 24.98 -15.94 -14.70
CA ASN A 22 26.16 -15.46 -13.97
C ASN A 22 25.90 -14.04 -13.46
N THR A 23 25.19 -13.90 -12.33
CA THR A 23 25.15 -12.63 -11.61
C THR A 23 26.50 -12.39 -10.94
N PRO A 24 27.25 -11.32 -11.28
CA PRO A 24 28.40 -10.92 -10.47
C PRO A 24 27.86 -10.61 -9.07
N SER A 25 28.17 -11.45 -8.10
CA SER A 25 27.80 -11.18 -6.72
C SER A 25 28.68 -10.04 -6.19
N PHE A 26 28.13 -9.23 -5.28
CA PHE A 26 28.84 -8.18 -4.53
C PHE A 26 30.05 -8.70 -3.71
N GLY A 27 30.39 -9.99 -3.77
CA GLY A 27 31.29 -10.68 -2.85
C GLY A 27 32.71 -10.14 -2.77
N ASN A 28 33.23 -9.45 -3.80
CA ASN A 28 34.64 -9.05 -3.87
C ASN A 28 34.89 -7.52 -4.00
N ALA A 29 33.86 -6.67 -3.89
CA ALA A 29 34.06 -5.21 -3.97
C ALA A 29 34.40 -4.62 -2.59
N ASN A 30 35.62 -4.09 -2.43
CA ASN A 30 36.05 -3.33 -1.25
C ASN A 30 35.38 -1.95 -1.22
N LEU A 31 34.10 -1.93 -0.88
CA LEU A 31 33.30 -0.71 -0.74
C LEU A 31 33.56 -0.02 0.61
N SER A 32 33.59 1.31 0.58
CA SER A 32 33.57 2.18 1.75
C SER A 32 32.37 1.90 2.66
N LYS A 33 32.50 2.23 3.95
CA LYS A 33 31.45 2.01 4.95
C LYS A 33 30.13 2.72 4.54
N GLU A 34 30.23 3.93 4.02
CA GLU A 34 29.11 4.70 3.48
C GLU A 34 28.44 4.01 2.30
N ALA A 35 29.20 3.59 1.29
CA ALA A 35 28.66 2.90 0.12
C ALA A 35 27.99 1.57 0.50
N LYS A 36 28.49 0.86 1.52
CA LYS A 36 27.85 -0.34 2.08
C LYS A 36 26.48 -0.02 2.69
N TYR A 37 26.35 1.07 3.44
CA TYR A 37 25.06 1.51 3.99
C TYR A 37 24.08 1.93 2.89
N LEU A 38 24.53 2.75 1.93
CA LEU A 38 23.69 3.20 0.81
C LEU A 38 23.23 2.02 -0.06
N ASN A 39 24.09 1.03 -0.29
CA ASN A 39 23.73 -0.19 -1.01
C ASN A 39 22.69 -1.03 -0.23
N LYS A 40 22.83 -1.16 1.10
CA LYS A 40 21.80 -1.80 1.94
C LYS A 40 20.47 -1.03 1.87
N PHE A 41 20.52 0.30 1.89
CA PHE A 41 19.33 1.14 1.74
C PHE A 41 18.66 0.92 0.37
N ILE A 42 19.40 0.97 -0.73
CA ILE A 42 18.87 0.71 -2.09
C ILE A 42 18.25 -0.69 -2.18
N LYS A 43 18.93 -1.72 -1.66
CA LYS A 43 18.39 -3.10 -1.62
C LYS A 43 17.12 -3.20 -0.78
N SER A 44 17.03 -2.42 0.31
CA SER A 44 15.80 -2.36 1.11
C SER A 44 14.66 -1.74 0.31
N GLN A 45 14.92 -0.63 -0.42
CA GLN A 45 13.92 0.05 -1.27
C GLN A 45 13.37 -0.86 -2.38
N GLU A 46 14.19 -1.78 -2.87
CA GLU A 46 13.77 -2.80 -3.84
C GLU A 46 12.90 -3.91 -3.20
N ASN A 47 12.92 -4.07 -1.87
CA ASN A 47 11.96 -4.89 -1.12
C ASN A 47 10.74 -4.06 -0.68
N LEU A 48 9.76 -4.00 -1.59
CA LEU A 48 8.59 -3.14 -1.52
C LEU A 48 7.80 -3.19 -0.19
N SER A 49 7.76 -4.34 0.50
CA SER A 49 6.95 -4.52 1.72
C SER A 49 7.57 -3.87 2.96
N THR A 50 8.84 -4.18 3.25
CA THR A 50 9.55 -3.66 4.42
C THR A 50 9.80 -2.16 4.32
N THR A 51 10.14 -1.67 3.13
CA THR A 51 10.34 -0.23 2.91
C THR A 51 9.03 0.53 3.03
N ARG A 52 7.93 0.07 2.42
CA ARG A 52 6.64 0.76 2.57
C ARG A 52 6.12 0.71 3.99
N PHE A 53 6.39 -0.37 4.74
CA PHE A 53 6.11 -0.42 6.17
C PHE A 53 6.87 0.65 6.94
N ILE A 54 8.20 0.73 6.79
CA ILE A 54 9.01 1.74 7.48
C ILE A 54 8.59 3.15 7.05
N GLN A 55 8.36 3.36 5.77
CA GLN A 55 7.93 4.64 5.20
C GLN A 55 6.57 5.06 5.75
N GLY A 56 5.56 4.19 5.66
CA GLY A 56 4.20 4.47 6.16
C GLY A 56 4.21 4.71 7.67
N THR A 57 4.88 3.84 8.42
CA THR A 57 5.02 3.97 9.88
C THR A 57 5.71 5.29 10.23
N MET A 58 6.86 5.61 9.63
CA MET A 58 7.60 6.86 9.91
C MET A 58 6.83 8.11 9.46
N THR A 59 6.13 8.07 8.34
CA THR A 59 5.37 9.22 7.81
C THR A 59 4.27 9.65 8.77
N ASN A 60 3.63 8.69 9.43
CA ASN A 60 2.60 8.99 10.44
C ASN A 60 3.19 9.18 11.84
N TRP A 61 4.19 8.36 12.21
CA TRP A 61 4.76 8.34 13.55
C TRP A 61 5.65 9.55 13.82
N LEU A 62 6.58 9.90 12.93
CA LEU A 62 7.58 10.94 13.17
C LEU A 62 6.96 12.32 13.44
N PRO A 63 6.02 12.83 12.62
CA PRO A 63 5.42 14.13 12.89
C PRO A 63 4.51 14.10 14.14
N LYS A 64 3.81 12.99 14.39
CA LYS A 64 2.97 12.83 15.60
C LYS A 64 3.79 12.70 16.87
N ALA A 65 4.96 12.06 16.80
CA ALA A 65 5.91 12.01 17.91
C ALA A 65 6.33 13.41 18.33
N ILE A 66 6.69 14.24 17.35
CA ILE A 66 7.14 15.63 17.56
C ILE A 66 5.99 16.54 18.04
N LEU A 67 4.76 16.27 17.61
CA LEU A 67 3.59 17.13 17.87
C LEU A 67 2.63 16.59 18.95
N SER A 68 2.96 15.44 19.57
CA SER A 68 2.10 14.80 20.59
C SER A 68 1.93 15.68 21.81
N ARG A 69 0.71 15.70 22.36
CA ARG A 69 0.35 16.60 23.48
C ARG A 69 0.44 15.94 24.85
N SER A 70 0.56 14.61 24.90
CA SER A 70 0.76 13.86 26.14
C SER A 70 1.45 12.51 25.86
N LEU A 71 2.00 11.88 26.92
CA LEU A 71 2.55 10.52 26.83
C LEU A 71 1.47 9.49 26.47
N VAL A 72 0.23 9.71 26.89
CA VAL A 72 -0.92 8.85 26.57
C VAL A 72 -1.24 8.95 25.08
N ASP A 73 -1.36 10.17 24.55
CA ASP A 73 -1.55 10.49 23.13
C ASP A 73 -0.43 9.87 22.28
N PHE A 74 0.83 10.04 22.69
CA PHE A 74 1.99 9.45 22.02
C PHE A 74 1.98 7.90 22.04
N SER A 75 1.65 7.28 23.18
CA SER A 75 1.65 5.83 23.34
C SER A 75 0.51 5.16 22.56
N GLU A 76 -0.68 5.76 22.57
CA GLU A 76 -1.86 5.29 21.83
C GLU A 76 -1.61 5.39 20.32
N PHE A 77 -1.08 6.53 19.84
CA PHE A 77 -0.72 6.66 18.43
C PHE A 77 0.42 5.73 18.03
N THR A 78 1.47 5.59 18.83
CA THR A 78 2.63 4.74 18.46
C THR A 78 2.26 3.27 18.38
N PHE A 79 1.57 2.74 19.40
CA PHE A 79 1.20 1.33 19.44
C PHE A 79 0.19 0.98 18.34
N LEU A 80 -0.79 1.85 18.11
CA LEU A 80 -1.84 1.59 17.13
C LEU A 80 -1.39 1.82 15.69
N GLU A 81 -0.57 2.83 15.40
CA GLU A 81 0.00 3.04 14.05
C GLU A 81 1.00 1.93 13.70
N PHE A 82 1.74 1.42 14.69
CA PHE A 82 2.62 0.28 14.49
C PHE A 82 1.83 -1.02 14.24
N LEU A 83 0.72 -1.24 14.97
CA LEU A 83 -0.17 -2.36 14.72
C LEU A 83 -0.88 -2.25 13.37
N GLU A 84 -1.40 -1.08 13.02
CA GLU A 84 -2.04 -0.81 11.73
C GLU A 84 -1.08 -1.03 10.58
N SER A 85 0.10 -0.40 10.62
CA SER A 85 1.14 -0.60 9.61
C SER A 85 1.59 -2.07 9.58
N GLY A 86 1.69 -2.71 10.74
CA GLY A 86 2.09 -4.11 10.87
C GLY A 86 1.09 -5.05 10.19
N LEU A 87 -0.19 -4.83 10.45
CA LEU A 87 -1.29 -5.60 9.87
C LEU A 87 -1.38 -5.33 8.36
N PHE A 88 -1.32 -4.07 7.94
CA PHE A 88 -1.41 -3.66 6.56
C PHE A 88 -0.28 -4.22 5.68
N TYR A 89 0.97 -4.17 6.14
CA TYR A 89 2.13 -4.56 5.34
C TYR A 89 2.60 -6.02 5.54
N PHE A 90 2.37 -6.61 6.73
CA PHE A 90 2.84 -7.96 7.03
C PHE A 90 1.71 -8.99 7.15
N ALA A 91 0.46 -8.62 7.42
CA ALA A 91 -0.61 -9.62 7.51
C ALA A 91 -0.83 -10.31 6.17
N ALA A 92 -0.85 -9.59 5.04
CA ALA A 92 -1.08 -10.24 3.75
C ALA A 92 0.05 -11.18 3.31
N PRO A 93 1.35 -10.84 3.42
CA PRO A 93 2.43 -11.81 3.20
C PRO A 93 2.42 -12.96 4.21
N PHE A 94 2.17 -12.70 5.49
CA PHE A 94 2.15 -13.73 6.52
C PHE A 94 0.97 -14.70 6.35
N LEU A 95 -0.25 -14.17 6.26
CA LEU A 95 -1.48 -14.94 6.07
C LEU A 95 -1.46 -15.62 4.69
N GLY A 96 -1.15 -14.90 3.62
CA GLY A 96 -1.12 -15.44 2.26
C GLY A 96 -0.06 -16.53 2.05
N GLU A 97 1.19 -16.28 2.42
CA GLU A 97 2.31 -17.20 2.14
C GLU A 97 2.45 -18.29 3.21
N LYS A 98 2.51 -17.94 4.50
CA LYS A 98 2.78 -18.93 5.56
C LYS A 98 1.51 -19.68 5.96
N LEU A 99 0.43 -18.96 6.32
CA LEU A 99 -0.76 -19.58 6.88
C LEU A 99 -1.63 -20.27 5.81
N PHE A 100 -1.87 -19.59 4.68
CA PHE A 100 -2.78 -20.07 3.64
C PHE A 100 -2.06 -20.94 2.63
N ARG A 101 -1.13 -20.40 1.83
CA ARG A 101 -0.46 -21.15 0.75
C ARG A 101 0.29 -22.38 1.26
N ASN A 102 1.12 -22.23 2.29
CA ASN A 102 1.96 -23.30 2.81
C ASN A 102 1.29 -24.13 3.94
N GLY A 103 0.23 -23.60 4.54
CA GLY A 103 -0.56 -24.29 5.56
C GLY A 103 -1.88 -24.84 5.01
N LEU A 104 -2.97 -24.10 5.24
CA LEU A 104 -4.35 -24.57 5.02
C LEU A 104 -4.60 -25.06 3.58
N PHE A 105 -4.23 -24.26 2.58
CA PHE A 105 -4.54 -24.54 1.18
C PHE A 105 -3.67 -25.64 0.60
N LYS A 106 -2.45 -25.85 1.11
CA LYS A 106 -1.62 -27.01 0.78
C LYS A 106 -2.23 -28.29 1.35
N ASN A 107 -2.76 -28.24 2.56
CA ASN A 107 -3.29 -29.41 3.25
C ASN A 107 -4.60 -29.93 2.68
N VAL A 108 -5.42 -29.04 2.11
CA VAL A 108 -6.68 -29.39 1.44
C VAL A 108 -6.47 -30.07 0.08
N GLN A 109 -5.27 -30.00 -0.50
CA GLN A 109 -4.99 -30.68 -1.78
C GLN A 109 -4.73 -32.19 -1.59
N PRO A 110 -5.05 -33.00 -2.63
CA PRO A 110 -4.68 -34.42 -2.66
C PRO A 110 -3.18 -34.64 -2.44
N LYS A 111 -2.79 -35.71 -1.72
CA LYS A 111 -1.39 -35.99 -1.31
C LYS A 111 -0.38 -35.87 -2.46
N ASN A 112 -0.73 -36.41 -3.63
CA ASN A 112 0.09 -36.38 -4.85
C ASN A 112 0.20 -34.99 -5.53
N LEU A 113 -0.70 -34.06 -5.22
CA LEU A 113 -0.76 -32.73 -5.84
C LEU A 113 -0.36 -31.60 -4.89
N LYS A 114 -0.17 -31.85 -3.58
CA LYS A 114 0.12 -30.81 -2.57
C LYS A 114 1.27 -29.89 -2.97
N ASN A 115 2.42 -30.49 -3.34
CA ASN A 115 3.61 -29.72 -3.68
C ASN A 115 3.49 -29.04 -5.05
N ASN A 116 2.89 -29.72 -6.03
CA ASN A 116 2.69 -29.17 -7.38
C ASN A 116 1.73 -27.98 -7.37
N VAL A 117 0.64 -28.04 -6.61
CA VAL A 117 -0.28 -26.92 -6.47
C VAL A 117 0.42 -25.78 -5.72
N SER A 118 0.97 -26.04 -4.54
CA SER A 118 1.57 -25.00 -3.69
C SER A 118 2.73 -24.26 -4.36
N SER A 119 3.63 -24.96 -5.07
CA SER A 119 4.76 -24.33 -5.75
C SER A 119 4.35 -23.46 -6.94
N ASN A 120 3.28 -23.83 -7.65
CA ASN A 120 2.81 -23.12 -8.85
C ASN A 120 1.76 -22.03 -8.58
N LEU A 121 1.28 -21.88 -7.34
CA LEU A 121 0.33 -20.81 -6.97
C LEU A 121 0.85 -19.38 -7.19
N VAL A 122 2.17 -19.20 -7.30
CA VAL A 122 2.79 -17.89 -7.62
C VAL A 122 2.68 -17.50 -9.08
N LYS A 123 2.44 -18.46 -9.98
CA LYS A 123 2.26 -18.16 -11.40
C LYS A 123 1.03 -17.31 -11.62
N SER A 124 1.08 -16.35 -12.52
CA SER A 124 -0.10 -15.52 -12.84
C SER A 124 -1.22 -16.37 -13.48
N LEU A 125 -2.46 -15.87 -13.45
CA LEU A 125 -3.59 -16.54 -14.13
C LEU A 125 -3.28 -16.82 -15.61
N ASP A 126 -2.67 -15.86 -16.30
CA ASP A 126 -2.26 -16.01 -17.70
C ASP A 126 -1.18 -17.10 -17.89
N GLU A 127 -0.19 -17.16 -17.00
CA GLU A 127 0.85 -18.21 -17.02
C GLU A 127 0.27 -19.60 -16.77
N ILE A 128 -0.70 -19.72 -15.85
CA ILE A 128 -1.37 -21.01 -15.57
C ILE A 128 -2.14 -21.47 -16.81
N LYS A 129 -2.90 -20.57 -17.46
CA LYS A 129 -3.70 -20.89 -18.65
C LYS A 129 -2.83 -21.28 -19.86
N LYS A 130 -1.64 -20.69 -19.99
CA LYS A 130 -0.70 -20.95 -21.10
C LYS A 130 0.30 -22.07 -20.81
N SER A 131 0.30 -22.62 -19.60
CA SER A 131 1.22 -23.67 -19.20
C SER A 131 0.90 -25.03 -19.87
N SER A 132 1.90 -25.90 -19.95
CA SER A 132 1.75 -27.29 -20.39
C SER A 132 1.11 -28.22 -19.34
N PHE A 133 0.56 -27.67 -18.26
CA PHE A 133 -0.11 -28.45 -17.21
C PHE A 133 -1.37 -29.14 -17.74
N ASP A 134 -1.70 -30.29 -17.15
CA ASP A 134 -2.96 -30.95 -17.44
C ASP A 134 -4.15 -30.05 -17.04
N LYS A 135 -5.26 -30.17 -17.78
CA LYS A 135 -6.45 -29.31 -17.58
C LYS A 135 -7.01 -29.39 -16.17
N ASN A 136 -6.87 -30.53 -15.49
CA ASN A 136 -7.35 -30.69 -14.12
C ASN A 136 -6.47 -29.93 -13.12
N LEU A 137 -5.14 -29.98 -13.27
CA LEU A 137 -4.19 -29.21 -12.48
C LEU A 137 -4.36 -27.70 -12.74
N GLN A 138 -4.56 -27.27 -13.99
CA GLN A 138 -4.86 -25.87 -14.30
C GLN A 138 -6.12 -25.39 -13.54
N LYS A 139 -7.24 -26.13 -13.63
CA LYS A 139 -8.48 -25.79 -12.91
C LYS A 139 -8.29 -25.76 -11.38
N ARG A 140 -7.49 -26.68 -10.84
CA ARG A 140 -7.13 -26.72 -9.41
C ARG A 140 -6.28 -25.52 -8.99
N LEU A 141 -5.30 -25.14 -9.80
CA LEU A 141 -4.47 -23.95 -9.54
C LEU A 141 -5.34 -22.69 -9.52
N VAL A 142 -6.21 -22.50 -10.53
CA VAL A 142 -7.11 -21.33 -10.61
C VAL A 142 -8.04 -21.25 -9.41
N SER A 143 -8.73 -22.35 -9.08
CA SER A 143 -9.66 -22.39 -7.94
C SER A 143 -8.96 -22.26 -6.57
N THR A 144 -7.78 -22.86 -6.40
CA THR A 144 -7.01 -22.74 -5.17
C THR A 144 -6.49 -21.32 -4.98
N LYS A 145 -5.99 -20.69 -6.05
CA LYS A 145 -5.52 -19.31 -6.03
C LYS A 145 -6.65 -18.33 -5.68
N ALA A 146 -7.81 -18.48 -6.32
CA ALA A 146 -9.01 -17.72 -5.98
C ALA A 146 -9.44 -17.96 -4.51
N GLY A 147 -9.32 -19.21 -4.03
CA GLY A 147 -9.59 -19.53 -2.64
C GLY A 147 -8.64 -18.84 -1.65
N VAL A 148 -7.35 -18.74 -1.97
CA VAL A 148 -6.39 -17.98 -1.15
C VAL A 148 -6.75 -16.48 -1.15
N VAL A 149 -7.19 -15.93 -2.28
CA VAL A 149 -7.68 -14.54 -2.35
C VAL A 149 -8.91 -14.33 -1.47
N LEU A 150 -9.89 -15.26 -1.48
CA LEU A 150 -11.05 -15.20 -0.57
C LEU A 150 -10.64 -15.26 0.90
N ALA A 151 -9.72 -16.16 1.26
CA ALA A 151 -9.20 -16.22 2.63
C ALA A 151 -8.49 -14.91 3.03
N CYS A 152 -7.79 -14.28 2.08
CA CYS A 152 -7.16 -12.98 2.30
C CYS A 152 -8.13 -11.80 2.37
N LEU A 153 -9.44 -11.96 2.10
CA LEU A 153 -10.44 -10.94 2.45
C LEU A 153 -10.55 -10.72 3.97
N ALA A 154 -10.00 -11.63 4.78
CA ALA A 154 -9.80 -11.39 6.20
C ALA A 154 -8.93 -10.15 6.47
N VAL A 155 -7.96 -9.82 5.60
CA VAL A 155 -7.09 -8.64 5.76
C VAL A 155 -7.88 -7.32 5.69
N PRO A 156 -8.63 -7.01 4.62
CA PRO A 156 -9.46 -5.82 4.58
C PRO A 156 -10.56 -5.82 5.66
N ALA A 157 -11.08 -6.98 6.05
CA ALA A 157 -12.04 -7.06 7.15
C ALA A 157 -11.41 -6.69 8.51
N LEU A 158 -10.21 -7.20 8.80
CA LEU A 158 -9.44 -6.84 9.99
C LEU A 158 -9.07 -5.35 9.99
N GLU A 159 -8.70 -4.81 8.83
CA GLU A 159 -8.42 -3.38 8.68
C GLU A 159 -9.65 -2.52 8.98
N TYR A 160 -10.83 -2.91 8.47
CA TYR A 160 -12.09 -2.26 8.81
C TYR A 160 -12.39 -2.33 10.32
N GLY A 161 -12.15 -3.48 10.94
CA GLY A 161 -12.34 -3.71 12.37
C GLY A 161 -11.34 -2.97 13.26
N LEU A 162 -10.17 -2.58 12.74
CA LEU A 162 -9.09 -2.00 13.52
C LEU A 162 -9.50 -0.68 14.20
N GLY A 163 -10.28 0.16 13.51
CA GLY A 163 -10.82 1.40 14.09
C GLY A 163 -11.72 1.15 15.31
N PHE A 164 -12.48 0.06 15.30
CA PHE A 164 -13.36 -0.33 16.41
C PHE A 164 -12.58 -1.02 17.55
N ALA A 165 -11.56 -1.81 17.21
CA ALA A 165 -10.62 -2.35 18.19
C ALA A 165 -9.88 -1.22 18.92
N LYS A 166 -9.45 -0.19 18.18
CA LYS A 166 -8.91 1.05 18.74
C LYS A 166 -9.91 1.69 19.69
N ASN A 167 -11.15 1.89 19.27
CA ASN A 167 -12.19 2.46 20.14
C ASN A 167 -12.36 1.70 21.47
N LEU A 168 -12.39 0.37 21.44
CA LEU A 168 -12.47 -0.46 22.65
C LEU A 168 -11.20 -0.40 23.50
N PHE A 169 -10.02 -0.36 22.88
CA PHE A 169 -8.76 -0.22 23.60
C PHE A 169 -8.71 1.11 24.34
N THR A 170 -9.06 2.22 23.66
CA THR A 170 -9.12 3.55 24.28
C THR A 170 -10.07 3.55 25.48
N LEU A 171 -11.28 3.00 25.31
CA LEU A 171 -12.29 2.89 26.38
C LEU A 171 -11.81 2.03 27.56
N LYS A 172 -11.17 0.89 27.30
CA LYS A 172 -10.81 -0.06 28.38
C LYS A 172 -9.53 0.32 29.11
N VAL A 173 -8.55 0.86 28.40
CA VAL A 173 -7.22 1.17 28.96
C VAL A 173 -7.18 2.58 29.52
N PHE A 174 -7.79 3.54 28.84
CA PHE A 174 -7.73 4.95 29.23
C PHE A 174 -9.02 5.47 29.86
N LYS A 175 -10.11 4.67 29.87
CA LYS A 175 -11.47 5.04 30.34
C LYS A 175 -12.13 6.20 29.57
N ILE A 176 -11.44 6.78 28.59
CA ILE A 176 -11.91 7.95 27.86
C ILE A 176 -12.70 7.53 26.60
N SER A 177 -13.91 8.08 26.45
CA SER A 177 -14.75 7.93 25.25
C SER A 177 -14.68 9.11 24.27
N ASP A 178 -14.33 10.31 24.75
CA ASP A 178 -14.21 11.54 23.94
C ASP A 178 -12.74 11.83 23.57
N PHE A 179 -12.47 11.99 22.27
CA PHE A 179 -11.16 12.36 21.74
C PHE A 179 -10.63 13.70 22.28
N ASN A 180 -11.50 14.61 22.72
CA ASN A 180 -11.07 15.88 23.35
C ASN A 180 -10.40 15.67 24.71
N ASN A 181 -10.87 14.68 25.47
CA ASN A 181 -10.25 14.28 26.74
C ASN A 181 -8.95 13.49 26.48
N VAL A 182 -8.88 12.70 25.39
CA VAL A 182 -7.64 12.03 24.93
C VAL A 182 -6.57 13.06 24.53
N ALA A 183 -6.96 14.10 23.79
CA ALA A 183 -6.10 15.21 23.38
C ALA A 183 -5.81 16.22 24.50
N ASN A 184 -6.28 15.95 25.73
CA ASN A 184 -6.14 16.78 26.94
C ASN A 184 -6.60 18.23 26.75
N LEU A 185 -7.65 18.43 25.96
CA LEU A 185 -8.21 19.74 25.62
C LEU A 185 -9.24 20.21 26.67
N ASN A 186 -9.90 19.31 27.38
CA ASN A 186 -10.79 19.61 28.51
C ASN A 186 -10.13 19.21 29.84
N LYS A 187 -10.07 20.13 30.81
CA LYS A 187 -9.53 19.87 32.16
C LYS A 187 -10.55 19.21 33.09
N GLU A 188 -11.84 19.26 32.76
CA GLU A 188 -12.92 18.61 33.52
C GLU A 188 -13.29 17.27 32.87
N LYS A 189 -13.02 16.18 33.58
CA LYS A 189 -13.25 14.79 33.14
C LYS A 189 -14.69 14.35 33.41
N ASN A 190 -15.67 14.97 32.75
CA ASN A 190 -17.03 14.43 32.78
C ASN A 190 -17.15 13.38 31.65
N GLU A 191 -16.99 12.11 32.01
CA GLU A 191 -17.19 10.98 31.09
C GLU A 191 -18.69 10.73 30.90
N ASP A 192 -19.14 10.78 29.64
CA ASP A 192 -20.53 10.55 29.28
C ASP A 192 -20.81 9.04 29.17
N ALA A 193 -21.46 8.47 30.20
CA ALA A 193 -21.68 7.04 30.34
C ALA A 193 -22.51 6.44 29.19
N GLU A 194 -23.41 7.22 28.59
CA GLU A 194 -24.25 6.80 27.48
C GLU A 194 -23.44 6.69 26.17
N LEU A 195 -22.55 7.66 25.92
CA LEU A 195 -21.63 7.63 24.79
C LEU A 195 -20.66 6.45 24.89
N SER A 196 -20.09 6.22 26.08
CA SER A 196 -19.19 5.08 26.34
C SER A 196 -19.89 3.73 26.05
N LYS A 197 -21.13 3.55 26.50
CA LYS A 197 -21.91 2.33 26.27
C LYS A 197 -22.27 2.12 24.80
N LYS A 198 -22.59 3.20 24.08
CA LYS A 198 -22.87 3.17 22.63
C LYS A 198 -21.63 2.73 21.84
N VAL A 199 -20.48 3.37 22.08
CA VAL A 199 -19.21 3.05 21.40
C VAL A 199 -18.79 1.62 21.71
N GLU A 200 -18.91 1.16 22.95
CA GLU A 200 -18.57 -0.21 23.34
C GLU A 200 -19.46 -1.25 22.64
N THR A 201 -20.78 -1.05 22.66
CA THR A 201 -21.75 -1.99 22.09
C THR A 201 -21.58 -2.10 20.57
N HIS A 202 -21.44 -0.96 19.89
CA HIS A 202 -21.26 -0.96 18.44
C HIS A 202 -19.91 -1.57 18.04
N SER A 203 -18.82 -1.24 18.75
CA SER A 203 -17.50 -1.80 18.46
C SER A 203 -17.45 -3.32 18.65
N LYS A 204 -18.06 -3.86 19.70
CA LYS A 204 -18.18 -5.33 19.90
C LYS A 204 -18.97 -6.00 18.77
N LYS A 205 -20.10 -5.39 18.36
CA LYS A 205 -20.93 -5.90 17.26
C LYS A 205 -20.14 -5.96 15.95
N VAL A 206 -19.44 -4.88 15.61
CA VAL A 206 -18.66 -4.80 14.37
C VAL A 206 -17.50 -5.79 14.39
N LEU A 207 -16.74 -5.90 15.49
CA LEU A 207 -15.65 -6.87 15.59
C LEU A 207 -16.13 -8.32 15.46
N THR A 208 -17.32 -8.61 16.00
CA THR A 208 -17.96 -9.93 15.83
C THR A 208 -18.28 -10.19 14.36
N GLN A 209 -18.86 -9.21 13.66
CA GLN A 209 -19.17 -9.31 12.23
C GLN A 209 -17.91 -9.47 11.38
N VAL A 210 -16.82 -8.74 11.70
CA VAL A 210 -15.51 -8.87 11.06
C VAL A 210 -14.94 -10.27 11.26
N GLY A 211 -15.05 -10.82 12.47
CA GLY A 211 -14.63 -12.20 12.78
C GLY A 211 -15.40 -13.23 11.97
N ILE A 212 -16.74 -13.10 11.91
CA ILE A 212 -17.60 -13.98 11.10
C ILE A 212 -17.25 -13.88 9.62
N LEU A 213 -17.12 -12.66 9.08
CA LEU A 213 -16.78 -12.43 7.67
C LEU A 213 -15.42 -13.03 7.31
N SER A 214 -14.42 -12.87 8.19
CA SER A 214 -13.09 -13.45 8.02
C SER A 214 -13.15 -14.99 8.02
N GLY A 215 -13.91 -15.58 8.95
CA GLY A 215 -14.14 -17.02 9.01
C GLY A 215 -14.84 -17.56 7.76
N LEU A 216 -15.86 -16.87 7.27
CA LEU A 216 -16.56 -17.21 6.03
C LEU A 216 -15.65 -17.09 4.81
N GLY A 217 -14.77 -16.08 4.75
CA GLY A 217 -13.77 -15.93 3.69
C GLY A 217 -12.80 -17.12 3.64
N VAL A 218 -12.29 -17.55 4.79
CA VAL A 218 -11.43 -18.73 4.88
C VAL A 218 -12.19 -20.01 4.51
N ALA A 219 -13.39 -20.22 5.05
CA ALA A 219 -14.19 -21.41 4.79
C ALA A 219 -14.59 -21.53 3.30
N SER A 220 -15.09 -20.44 2.71
CA SER A 220 -15.41 -20.38 1.28
C SER A 220 -14.17 -20.57 0.41
N GLY A 221 -13.02 -20.01 0.82
CA GLY A 221 -11.74 -20.23 0.17
C GLY A 221 -11.32 -21.70 0.15
N LEU A 222 -11.42 -22.41 1.28
CA LEU A 222 -11.09 -23.83 1.38
C LEU A 222 -12.07 -24.71 0.57
N LEU A 223 -13.35 -24.35 0.56
CA LEU A 223 -14.35 -25.01 -0.30
C LEU A 223 -14.02 -24.82 -1.79
N LEU A 224 -13.64 -23.62 -2.19
CA LEU A 224 -13.24 -23.33 -3.57
C LEU A 224 -11.96 -24.10 -3.95
N ALA A 225 -10.97 -24.14 -3.06
CA ALA A 225 -9.73 -24.89 -3.29
C ALA A 225 -9.93 -26.42 -3.35
N SER A 226 -10.84 -26.96 -2.53
CA SER A 226 -11.11 -28.40 -2.49
C SER A 226 -11.98 -28.87 -3.65
N LYS A 227 -13.04 -28.13 -4.00
CA LYS A 227 -14.09 -28.59 -4.92
C LYS A 227 -14.28 -27.71 -6.16
N GLY A 228 -13.74 -26.49 -6.19
CA GLY A 228 -13.95 -25.53 -7.28
C GLY A 228 -13.46 -26.00 -8.65
N HIS A 229 -12.48 -26.90 -8.71
CA HIS A 229 -12.01 -27.51 -9.96
C HIS A 229 -13.05 -28.37 -10.68
N LYS A 230 -14.09 -28.85 -9.97
CA LYS A 230 -15.15 -29.70 -10.53
C LYS A 230 -16.28 -28.93 -11.19
N SER A 231 -16.40 -27.63 -10.96
CA SER A 231 -17.53 -26.82 -11.44
C SER A 231 -17.07 -25.71 -12.39
N ASN A 232 -17.65 -25.66 -13.60
CA ASN A 232 -17.37 -24.61 -14.56
C ASN A 232 -17.83 -23.23 -14.06
N VAL A 233 -18.89 -23.17 -13.24
CA VAL A 233 -19.35 -21.92 -12.61
C VAL A 233 -18.32 -21.44 -11.59
N ALA A 234 -17.83 -22.34 -10.73
CA ALA A 234 -16.80 -22.01 -9.76
C ALA A 234 -15.48 -21.59 -10.43
N GLN A 235 -15.13 -22.18 -11.57
CA GLN A 235 -13.99 -21.74 -12.38
C GLN A 235 -14.18 -20.33 -12.93
N LYS A 236 -15.33 -20.02 -13.54
CA LYS A 236 -15.62 -18.67 -14.03
C LYS A 236 -15.60 -17.64 -12.90
N PHE A 237 -16.21 -17.98 -11.75
CA PHE A 237 -16.16 -17.15 -10.55
C PHE A 237 -14.73 -16.93 -10.07
N SER A 238 -13.90 -17.99 -10.05
CA SER A 238 -12.48 -17.89 -9.66
C SER A 238 -11.71 -16.93 -10.57
N GLU A 239 -11.92 -16.98 -11.88
CA GLU A 239 -11.27 -16.07 -12.83
C GLU A 239 -11.72 -14.62 -12.64
N ILE A 240 -13.02 -14.39 -12.45
CA ILE A 240 -13.58 -13.05 -12.18
C ILE A 240 -13.04 -12.50 -10.87
N LEU A 241 -12.96 -13.32 -9.82
CA LEU A 241 -12.42 -12.91 -8.53
C LEU A 241 -10.95 -12.50 -8.62
N LEU A 242 -10.15 -13.23 -9.40
CA LEU A 242 -8.71 -12.95 -9.56
C LEU A 242 -8.45 -11.69 -10.39
N GLU A 243 -9.22 -11.48 -11.47
CA GLU A 243 -9.04 -10.35 -12.39
C GLU A 243 -10.39 -9.65 -12.70
N PRO A 244 -11.03 -9.01 -11.70
CA PRO A 244 -12.35 -8.39 -11.89
C PRO A 244 -12.30 -7.22 -12.88
N GLY A 245 -11.17 -6.53 -12.97
CA GLY A 245 -10.95 -5.47 -13.97
C GLY A 245 -11.16 -5.95 -15.41
N VAL A 246 -10.74 -7.18 -15.73
CA VAL A 246 -10.94 -7.77 -17.07
C VAL A 246 -12.42 -8.06 -17.33
N ALA A 247 -13.16 -8.49 -16.31
CA ALA A 247 -14.61 -8.71 -16.42
C ALA A 247 -15.38 -7.39 -16.58
N ILE A 248 -15.01 -6.35 -15.82
CA ILE A 248 -15.61 -5.02 -15.90
C ILE A 248 -15.32 -4.38 -17.25
N SER A 249 -14.08 -4.43 -17.75
CA SER A 249 -13.74 -3.97 -19.10
C SER A 249 -14.61 -4.62 -20.17
N LYS A 250 -14.84 -5.94 -20.10
CA LYS A 250 -15.75 -6.63 -21.04
C LYS A 250 -17.19 -6.12 -20.96
N LEU A 251 -17.68 -5.76 -19.78
CA LEU A 251 -19.01 -5.17 -19.62
C LEU A 251 -19.07 -3.75 -20.19
N LEU A 252 -18.05 -2.92 -19.94
CA LEU A 252 -17.95 -1.57 -20.49
C LEU A 252 -17.88 -1.59 -22.03
N HIS A 253 -17.15 -2.56 -22.60
CA HIS A 253 -17.08 -2.73 -24.06
C HIS A 253 -18.44 -3.10 -24.65
N LYS A 254 -19.27 -3.87 -23.93
CA LYS A 254 -20.66 -4.17 -24.32
C LYS A 254 -21.56 -2.94 -24.21
N ALA A 255 -21.27 -2.04 -23.29
CA ALA A 255 -21.97 -0.75 -23.11
C ALA A 255 -21.43 0.37 -24.03
N GLY A 256 -20.54 0.06 -24.98
CA GLY A 256 -20.03 1.01 -25.97
C GLY A 256 -18.78 1.80 -25.54
N VAL A 257 -18.28 1.64 -24.31
CA VAL A 257 -17.08 2.33 -23.83
C VAL A 257 -15.85 1.46 -24.07
N LYS A 258 -15.07 1.79 -25.11
CA LYS A 258 -13.81 1.10 -25.44
C LYS A 258 -12.64 2.06 -25.29
N SER A 259 -11.83 1.86 -24.25
CA SER A 259 -10.65 2.68 -23.99
C SER A 259 -9.51 1.83 -23.46
N LYS A 260 -8.42 1.76 -24.24
CA LYS A 260 -7.21 1.00 -23.88
C LYS A 260 -6.57 1.50 -22.58
N SER A 261 -6.66 2.81 -22.31
CA SER A 261 -6.18 3.40 -21.06
C SER A 261 -7.02 2.93 -19.87
N THR A 262 -8.35 2.94 -20.02
CA THR A 262 -9.29 2.48 -18.99
C THR A 262 -9.14 0.98 -18.72
N ASP A 263 -8.96 0.18 -19.77
CA ASP A 263 -8.76 -1.27 -19.64
C ASP A 263 -7.48 -1.61 -18.89
N ASN A 264 -6.37 -0.92 -19.20
CA ASN A 264 -5.11 -1.10 -18.48
C ASN A 264 -5.24 -0.65 -17.02
N PHE A 265 -5.93 0.47 -16.76
CA PHE A 265 -6.18 0.94 -15.41
C PHE A 265 -7.00 -0.07 -14.60
N LEU A 266 -8.14 -0.53 -15.12
CA LEU A 266 -8.98 -1.52 -14.44
C LEU A 266 -8.24 -2.83 -14.23
N LYS A 267 -7.50 -3.31 -15.24
CA LYS A 267 -6.70 -4.54 -15.13
C LYS A 267 -5.66 -4.43 -14.02
N ASP A 268 -4.97 -3.31 -13.88
CA ASP A 268 -3.89 -3.19 -12.90
C ASP A 268 -4.40 -2.88 -11.49
N TYR A 269 -5.39 -1.99 -11.37
CA TYR A 269 -5.87 -1.47 -10.08
C TYR A 269 -7.02 -2.27 -9.48
N LEU A 270 -7.69 -3.14 -10.24
CA LEU A 270 -8.68 -4.07 -9.69
C LEU A 270 -8.19 -5.51 -9.62
N LYS A 271 -6.96 -5.82 -10.07
CA LYS A 271 -6.42 -7.18 -9.98
C LYS A 271 -6.26 -7.61 -8.52
N LEU A 272 -6.95 -8.68 -8.15
CA LEU A 272 -6.85 -9.28 -6.81
C LEU A 272 -5.94 -10.51 -6.76
N ASP A 273 -5.46 -11.00 -7.91
CA ASP A 273 -4.44 -12.05 -7.95
C ASP A 273 -3.10 -11.54 -7.41
N PHE A 274 -2.39 -12.39 -6.66
CA PHE A 274 -1.08 -12.09 -6.10
C PHE A 274 -0.02 -11.87 -7.18
N SER A 275 0.90 -10.94 -6.89
CA SER A 275 2.13 -10.77 -7.66
C SER A 275 3.17 -11.81 -7.23
N ASN A 276 4.05 -12.21 -8.16
CA ASN A 276 5.19 -13.06 -7.84
C ASN A 276 6.39 -12.20 -7.46
N ASN A 277 6.92 -12.40 -6.25
CA ASN A 277 8.18 -11.81 -5.82
C ASN A 277 9.17 -12.91 -5.43
N ASN A 278 10.07 -13.28 -6.34
CA ASN A 278 11.09 -14.32 -6.16
C ASN A 278 10.52 -15.66 -5.65
N GLY A 279 9.39 -16.10 -6.20
CA GLY A 279 8.75 -17.37 -5.83
C GLY A 279 7.86 -17.32 -4.58
N LYS A 280 7.59 -16.12 -4.06
CA LYS A 280 6.66 -15.87 -2.96
C LYS A 280 5.48 -15.01 -3.42
N LEU A 281 4.33 -15.18 -2.77
CA LEU A 281 3.17 -14.33 -2.97
C LEU A 281 3.46 -12.91 -2.45
N ALA A 282 3.18 -11.91 -3.27
CA ALA A 282 3.22 -10.50 -2.93
C ALA A 282 1.88 -9.83 -3.25
N LEU A 283 1.54 -8.80 -2.50
CA LEU A 283 0.32 -8.02 -2.72
C LEU A 283 0.30 -7.41 -4.13
N SER A 284 -0.84 -7.50 -4.81
CA SER A 284 -1.09 -6.70 -6.01
C SER A 284 -1.50 -5.27 -5.66
N LYS A 285 -1.48 -4.39 -6.67
CA LYS A 285 -2.00 -3.02 -6.52
C LYS A 285 -3.48 -3.01 -6.14
N GLY A 286 -4.29 -3.92 -6.70
CA GLY A 286 -5.71 -4.00 -6.40
C GLY A 286 -6.02 -4.51 -5.00
N GLN A 287 -5.27 -5.51 -4.50
CA GLN A 287 -5.39 -5.95 -3.10
C GLN A 287 -5.02 -4.82 -2.12
N LEU A 288 -3.97 -4.06 -2.45
CA LEU A 288 -3.56 -2.89 -1.67
C LEU A 288 -4.68 -1.84 -1.65
N ALA A 289 -5.18 -1.44 -2.82
CA ALA A 289 -6.24 -0.45 -2.95
C ALA A 289 -7.51 -0.86 -2.21
N LEU A 290 -7.93 -2.13 -2.33
CA LEU A 290 -9.09 -2.66 -1.61
C LEU A 290 -8.90 -2.56 -0.09
N THR A 291 -7.72 -2.92 0.42
CA THR A 291 -7.41 -2.84 1.86
C THR A 291 -7.44 -1.39 2.33
N CYS A 292 -6.89 -0.44 1.57
CA CYS A 292 -6.94 0.98 1.93
C CYS A 292 -8.36 1.54 1.98
N ILE A 293 -9.17 1.23 0.96
CA ILE A 293 -10.54 1.74 0.85
C ILE A 293 -11.38 1.18 2.01
N THR A 294 -11.27 -0.12 2.28
CA THR A 294 -12.00 -0.76 3.39
C THR A 294 -11.55 -0.24 4.75
N GLY A 295 -10.24 -0.09 4.98
CA GLY A 295 -9.71 0.56 6.19
C GLY A 295 -10.24 1.98 6.37
N LEU A 296 -10.26 2.78 5.30
CA LEU A 296 -10.80 4.14 5.34
C LEU A 296 -12.28 4.17 5.76
N PHE A 297 -13.11 3.29 5.19
CA PHE A 297 -14.51 3.21 5.59
C PHE A 297 -14.68 2.72 7.04
N GLY A 298 -13.82 1.81 7.51
CA GLY A 298 -13.78 1.38 8.90
C GLY A 298 -13.46 2.54 9.84
N TYR A 299 -12.40 3.28 9.55
CA TYR A 299 -12.02 4.48 10.28
C TYR A 299 -13.10 5.55 10.30
N SER A 300 -13.72 5.81 9.14
CA SER A 300 -14.81 6.77 9.03
C SER A 300 -16.02 6.37 9.87
N SER A 301 -16.41 5.09 9.83
CA SER A 301 -17.52 4.57 10.63
C SER A 301 -17.22 4.62 12.12
N ALA A 302 -16.01 4.25 12.54
CA ALA A 302 -15.57 4.32 13.93
C ALA A 302 -15.49 5.76 14.45
N ALA A 303 -15.14 6.73 13.59
CA ALA A 303 -15.16 8.16 13.93
C ALA A 303 -16.58 8.70 14.07
N LYS A 304 -17.53 8.23 13.24
CA LYS A 304 -18.94 8.61 13.32
C LYS A 304 -19.57 8.26 14.68
N ASP A 305 -19.13 7.17 15.31
CA ASP A 305 -19.60 6.78 16.65
C ASP A 305 -19.20 7.78 17.74
N ARG A 306 -18.09 8.49 17.54
CA ARG A 306 -17.55 9.50 18.46
C ARG A 306 -18.11 10.90 18.20
N GLY A 307 -18.48 11.21 16.96
CA GLY A 307 -19.14 12.48 16.64
C GLY A 307 -19.17 12.82 15.14
N LYS A 308 -20.09 13.71 14.75
CA LYS A 308 -20.24 14.17 13.36
C LYS A 308 -19.03 14.98 12.87
N LEU A 309 -18.37 15.71 13.76
CA LEU A 309 -17.16 16.49 13.44
C LEU A 309 -15.93 15.61 13.23
N ASP A 310 -15.81 14.50 13.97
CA ASP A 310 -14.72 13.52 13.79
C ASP A 310 -14.89 12.75 12.46
N PHE A 311 -16.14 12.47 12.05
CA PHE A 311 -16.43 11.92 10.73
C PHE A 311 -15.94 12.84 9.59
N TYR A 312 -16.24 14.14 9.65
CA TYR A 312 -15.79 15.10 8.64
C TYR A 312 -14.26 15.27 8.64
N GLU A 313 -13.62 15.18 9.80
CA GLU A 313 -12.16 15.17 9.91
C GLU A 313 -11.53 14.02 9.13
N VAL A 314 -12.12 12.82 9.19
CA VAL A 314 -11.64 11.69 8.39
C VAL A 314 -11.83 11.96 6.89
N TRP A 315 -13.01 12.43 6.48
CA TRP A 315 -13.32 12.65 5.06
C TRP A 315 -12.51 13.75 4.39
N THR A 316 -12.14 14.81 5.12
CA THR A 316 -11.24 15.86 4.60
C THR A 316 -9.83 15.35 4.28
N ARG A 317 -9.40 14.26 4.93
CA ARG A 317 -8.10 13.62 4.67
C ARG A 317 -8.13 12.59 3.54
N VAL A 318 -9.32 12.14 3.14
CA VAL A 318 -9.52 11.08 2.14
C VAL A 318 -8.83 11.36 0.82
N PRO A 319 -9.01 12.52 0.16
CA PRO A 319 -8.38 12.75 -1.13
C PRO A 319 -6.86 12.66 -1.05
N LEU A 320 -6.29 13.17 0.05
CA LEU A 320 -4.85 13.22 0.28
C LEU A 320 -4.28 11.82 0.57
N VAL A 321 -4.94 11.03 1.42
CA VAL A 321 -4.55 9.66 1.76
C VAL A 321 -4.77 8.70 0.59
N VAL A 322 -5.89 8.79 -0.12
CA VAL A 322 -6.19 7.91 -1.27
C VAL A 322 -5.21 8.15 -2.41
N VAL A 323 -4.95 9.42 -2.76
CA VAL A 323 -3.96 9.76 -3.80
C VAL A 323 -2.57 9.25 -3.38
N TYR A 324 -2.17 9.46 -2.13
CA TYR A 324 -0.87 8.98 -1.65
C TYR A 324 -0.79 7.46 -1.57
N THR A 325 -1.81 6.73 -1.14
CA THR A 325 -1.67 5.28 -0.97
C THR A 325 -1.80 4.55 -2.32
N ILE A 326 -2.60 5.06 -3.25
CA ILE A 326 -2.76 4.48 -4.60
C ILE A 326 -1.56 4.82 -5.49
N PHE A 327 -1.11 6.08 -5.48
CA PHE A 327 -0.03 6.54 -6.35
C PHE A 327 1.34 6.59 -5.65
N GLY A 328 1.40 6.45 -4.33
CA GLY A 328 2.63 6.39 -3.56
C GLY A 328 3.55 7.60 -3.78
N SER A 329 4.84 7.34 -3.64
CA SER A 329 5.88 8.22 -4.12
C SER A 329 5.98 8.24 -5.65
N SER A 330 5.22 7.46 -6.43
CA SER A 330 5.48 7.31 -7.86
C SER A 330 5.28 8.60 -8.64
N ILE A 331 4.30 9.43 -8.26
CA ILE A 331 4.11 10.76 -8.86
C ILE A 331 5.32 11.66 -8.62
N LEU A 332 5.78 11.71 -7.36
CA LEU A 332 6.94 12.51 -6.94
C LEU A 332 8.25 11.97 -7.53
N ASP A 333 8.38 10.65 -7.60
CA ASP A 333 9.52 9.92 -8.15
C ASP A 333 9.63 10.16 -9.66
N SER A 334 8.52 10.04 -10.41
CA SER A 334 8.48 10.39 -11.83
C SER A 334 8.76 11.87 -12.07
N GLY A 335 8.19 12.77 -11.26
CA GLY A 335 8.44 14.22 -11.37
C GLY A 335 9.90 14.58 -11.09
N PHE A 336 10.47 14.06 -10.00
CA PHE A 336 11.85 14.30 -9.61
C PHE A 336 12.84 13.78 -10.65
N LYS A 337 12.63 12.56 -11.17
CA LYS A 337 13.45 12.00 -12.24
C LYS A 337 13.38 12.83 -13.52
N LYS A 338 12.20 13.36 -13.87
CA LYS A 338 12.05 14.27 -15.03
C LYS A 338 12.86 15.56 -14.85
N ILE A 339 12.90 16.10 -13.62
CA ILE A 339 13.72 17.27 -13.30
C ILE A 339 15.21 16.94 -13.40
N LEU A 340 15.65 15.79 -12.87
CA LEU A 340 17.05 15.36 -12.96
C LEU A 340 17.48 15.12 -14.41
N ALA A 341 16.64 14.47 -15.21
CA ALA A 341 16.88 14.24 -16.64
C ALA A 341 17.01 15.57 -17.41
N LYS A 342 16.08 16.51 -17.21
CA LYS A 342 16.14 17.85 -17.85
C LYS A 342 17.40 18.64 -17.47
N LYS A 343 17.97 18.41 -16.28
CA LYS A 343 19.20 19.04 -15.80
C LYS A 343 20.47 18.26 -16.18
N GLY A 344 20.37 17.19 -16.96
CA GLY A 344 21.50 16.34 -17.35
C GLY A 344 22.17 15.62 -16.19
N LYS A 345 21.46 15.39 -15.07
CA LYS A 345 22.01 14.75 -13.87
C LYS A 345 21.85 13.23 -13.94
N PHE A 346 22.95 12.51 -13.68
CA PHE A 346 23.04 11.05 -13.64
C PHE A 346 22.65 10.33 -14.95
N PRO A 347 23.24 10.71 -16.10
CA PRO A 347 22.92 10.12 -17.41
C PRO A 347 23.20 8.59 -17.46
N GLU A 348 24.11 8.12 -16.60
CA GLU A 348 24.43 6.69 -16.45
C GLU A 348 23.24 5.84 -15.97
N LEU A 349 22.32 6.46 -15.21
CA LEU A 349 21.22 5.79 -14.51
C LEU A 349 19.83 6.26 -14.97
N ILE A 350 19.71 7.50 -15.45
CA ILE A 350 18.46 8.09 -15.93
C ILE A 350 18.58 8.30 -17.44
N LYS A 351 17.91 7.44 -18.21
CA LYS A 351 17.82 7.57 -19.66
C LYS A 351 16.42 8.07 -20.02
N SER A 352 16.36 9.17 -20.77
CA SER A 352 15.12 9.67 -21.36
C SER A 352 15.05 9.32 -22.83
N ASP A 353 13.88 8.90 -23.32
CA ASP A 353 13.61 8.82 -24.74
C ASP A 353 13.37 10.23 -25.35
N SER A 354 13.29 10.30 -26.68
CA SER A 354 13.01 11.52 -27.43
C SER A 354 11.65 12.16 -27.12
N GLN A 355 10.77 11.45 -26.40
CA GLN A 355 9.46 11.92 -25.96
C GLN A 355 9.46 12.38 -24.49
N GLY A 356 10.62 12.35 -23.81
CA GLY A 356 10.77 12.76 -22.42
C GLY A 356 10.26 11.74 -21.40
N ASN A 357 10.00 10.50 -21.81
CA ASN A 357 9.71 9.39 -20.89
C ASN A 357 11.01 8.79 -20.38
N ILE A 358 10.99 8.39 -19.11
CA ILE A 358 12.17 7.88 -18.41
C ILE A 358 12.15 6.36 -18.49
N ALA A 359 13.24 5.79 -19.02
CA ALA A 359 13.44 4.35 -19.06
C ALA A 359 13.51 3.76 -17.63
N PRO A 360 13.22 2.47 -17.46
CA PRO A 360 13.35 1.80 -16.16
C PRO A 360 14.76 2.00 -15.58
N ILE A 361 14.83 2.50 -14.35
CA ILE A 361 16.11 2.70 -13.66
C ILE A 361 16.75 1.34 -13.38
N PRO A 362 18.06 1.17 -13.64
CA PRO A 362 18.78 -0.06 -13.35
C PRO A 362 18.63 -0.51 -11.89
N THR A 363 18.47 -1.81 -11.65
CA THR A 363 18.36 -2.39 -10.30
C THR A 363 19.72 -2.49 -9.61
N SER A 364 19.74 -2.79 -8.30
CA SER A 364 20.96 -3.00 -7.52
C SER A 364 21.89 -4.04 -8.17
N LYS A 365 21.30 -5.03 -8.85
CA LYS A 365 22.00 -6.11 -9.54
C LYS A 365 22.63 -5.67 -10.85
N ASP A 366 22.13 -4.59 -11.45
CA ASP A 366 22.63 -4.07 -12.73
C ASP A 366 23.80 -3.09 -12.54
N LEU A 367 23.95 -2.51 -11.33
CA LEU A 367 25.01 -1.54 -11.03
C LEU A 367 26.44 -2.08 -11.25
N PRO A 368 26.80 -3.32 -10.85
CA PRO A 368 28.14 -3.85 -11.10
C PRO A 368 28.46 -3.97 -12.60
N VAL A 369 27.47 -4.36 -13.41
CA VAL A 369 27.62 -4.50 -14.87
C VAL A 369 27.81 -3.13 -15.53
N ILE A 370 27.14 -2.10 -15.02
CA ILE A 370 27.32 -0.72 -15.49
C ILE A 370 28.69 -0.18 -15.06
N ALA A 371 29.10 -0.44 -13.81
CA ALA A 371 30.40 -0.05 -13.28
C ALA A 371 31.56 -0.66 -14.08
N GLU A 372 31.45 -1.94 -14.48
CA GLU A 372 32.46 -2.60 -15.32
C GLU A 372 32.60 -1.94 -16.70
N LYS A 373 31.47 -1.54 -17.31
CA LYS A 373 31.49 -0.84 -18.60
C LYS A 373 32.12 0.56 -18.48
N LEU A 374 31.76 1.30 -17.42
CA LEU A 374 32.31 2.64 -17.16
C LEU A 374 33.79 2.59 -16.79
N SER A 375 34.20 1.64 -15.96
CA SER A 375 35.61 1.43 -15.59
C SER A 375 36.48 1.15 -16.82
N LYS A 376 36.00 0.32 -17.75
CA LYS A 376 36.69 0.05 -19.03
C LYS A 376 36.74 1.27 -19.95
N ALA A 377 35.66 2.05 -20.03
CA ALA A 377 35.60 3.23 -20.90
C ALA A 377 36.43 4.40 -20.36
N ASN A 378 36.38 4.64 -19.05
CA ASN A 378 36.97 5.80 -18.38
C ASN A 378 38.37 5.51 -17.81
N LYS A 379 38.85 4.26 -17.87
CA LYS A 379 40.12 3.80 -17.27
C LYS A 379 40.21 4.10 -15.77
N THR A 380 39.09 3.98 -15.06
CA THR A 380 38.97 4.25 -13.62
C THR A 380 38.81 2.95 -12.82
N PRO A 381 39.15 2.93 -11.52
CA PRO A 381 38.96 1.75 -10.69
C PRO A 381 37.49 1.34 -10.58
N LEU A 382 37.20 0.05 -10.80
CA LEU A 382 35.85 -0.52 -10.73
C LEU A 382 35.10 -0.16 -9.43
N ASN A 383 35.79 -0.21 -8.30
CA ASN A 383 35.19 0.11 -6.99
C ASN A 383 34.75 1.58 -6.92
N SER A 384 35.52 2.50 -7.50
CA SER A 384 35.20 3.94 -7.50
C SER A 384 33.94 4.23 -8.34
N GLU A 385 33.85 3.62 -9.52
CA GLU A 385 32.67 3.72 -10.39
C GLU A 385 31.43 3.11 -9.71
N LEU A 386 31.61 1.95 -9.07
CA LEU A 386 30.53 1.30 -8.33
C LEU A 386 30.04 2.14 -7.15
N GLU A 387 30.95 2.73 -6.36
CA GLU A 387 30.57 3.64 -5.27
C GLU A 387 29.83 4.88 -5.79
N THR A 388 30.29 5.44 -6.90
CA THR A 388 29.66 6.59 -7.54
C THR A 388 28.24 6.24 -7.98
N LEU A 389 28.03 5.12 -8.67
CA LEU A 389 26.71 4.66 -9.09
C LEU A 389 25.79 4.38 -7.89
N ILE A 390 26.32 3.80 -6.80
CA ILE A 390 25.57 3.59 -5.56
C ILE A 390 25.12 4.94 -4.96
N LYS A 391 26.02 5.93 -4.87
CA LYS A 391 25.69 7.27 -4.36
C LYS A 391 24.64 7.95 -5.24
N GLN A 392 24.82 7.94 -6.55
CA GLN A 392 23.87 8.52 -7.50
C GLN A 392 22.49 7.86 -7.39
N LYS A 393 22.42 6.52 -7.40
CA LYS A 393 21.16 5.80 -7.25
C LYS A 393 20.49 6.10 -5.90
N SER A 394 21.27 6.20 -4.83
CA SER A 394 20.73 6.54 -3.51
C SER A 394 20.10 7.92 -3.46
N ILE A 395 20.60 8.91 -4.22
CA ILE A 395 19.99 10.24 -4.33
C ILE A 395 18.68 10.14 -5.13
N ILE A 396 18.71 9.43 -6.26
CA ILE A 396 17.54 9.30 -7.14
C ILE A 396 16.37 8.65 -6.41
N THR A 397 16.62 7.63 -5.58
CA THR A 397 15.57 6.93 -4.83
C THR A 397 15.33 7.52 -3.44
N GLY A 398 16.37 8.03 -2.79
CA GLY A 398 16.34 8.47 -1.40
C GLY A 398 15.72 9.85 -1.21
N VAL A 399 15.89 10.77 -2.16
CA VAL A 399 15.29 12.13 -2.06
C VAL A 399 13.77 12.07 -2.17
N PRO A 400 13.16 11.41 -3.18
CA PRO A 400 11.70 11.23 -3.21
C PRO A 400 11.18 10.47 -1.98
N TYR A 401 11.93 9.47 -1.50
CA TYR A 401 11.59 8.74 -0.29
C TYR A 401 11.55 9.66 0.94
N LEU A 402 12.62 10.41 1.21
CA LEU A 402 12.68 11.32 2.35
C LEU A 402 11.63 12.42 2.27
N PHE A 403 11.44 13.02 1.09
CA PHE A 403 10.40 14.02 0.88
C PHE A 403 9.01 13.43 1.16
N SER A 404 8.75 12.21 0.69
CA SER A 404 7.47 11.56 0.95
C SER A 404 7.26 11.20 2.43
N VAL A 405 8.30 10.97 3.22
CA VAL A 405 8.18 10.72 4.66
C VAL A 405 7.96 12.03 5.42
N VAL A 406 8.75 13.06 5.11
CA VAL A 406 8.75 14.31 5.85
C VAL A 406 7.64 15.23 5.37
N ALA A 407 7.62 15.64 4.10
CA ALA A 407 6.67 16.64 3.62
C ALA A 407 5.22 16.16 3.76
N MET A 408 4.95 14.90 3.41
CA MET A 408 3.61 14.34 3.48
C MET A 408 3.14 14.14 4.93
N GLY A 409 4.01 13.60 5.79
CA GLY A 409 3.68 13.36 7.19
C GLY A 409 3.38 14.65 7.94
N PHE A 410 4.20 15.68 7.72
CA PHE A 410 3.99 17.00 8.32
C PHE A 410 2.78 17.73 7.72
N LEU A 411 2.50 17.61 6.42
CA LEU A 411 1.27 18.13 5.81
C LEU A 411 0.02 17.49 6.42
N LEU A 412 -0.02 16.15 6.48
CA LEU A 412 -1.14 15.41 7.08
C LEU A 412 -1.33 15.80 8.54
N SER A 413 -0.25 15.91 9.32
CA SER A 413 -0.30 16.29 10.73
C SER A 413 -0.69 17.75 10.93
N GLY A 414 -0.25 18.65 10.04
CA GLY A 414 -0.63 20.05 10.04
C GLY A 414 -2.12 20.24 9.75
N VAL A 415 -2.64 19.60 8.71
CA VAL A 415 -4.09 19.60 8.39
C VAL A 415 -4.90 19.03 9.54
N SER A 416 -4.45 17.91 10.11
CA SER A 416 -5.07 17.29 11.29
C SER A 416 -5.13 18.26 12.47
N ARG A 417 -4.03 18.96 12.75
CA ARG A 417 -3.93 19.91 13.86
C ARG A 417 -4.86 21.11 13.68
N LEU A 418 -4.91 21.68 12.47
CA LEU A 418 -5.82 22.79 12.15
C LEU A 418 -7.28 22.37 12.33
N TRP A 419 -7.64 21.18 11.86
CA TRP A 419 -9.01 20.68 12.00
C TRP A 419 -9.38 20.34 13.45
N THR A 420 -8.46 19.74 14.20
CA THR A 420 -8.64 19.46 15.63
C THR A 420 -8.83 20.76 16.42
N GLN A 421 -8.06 21.82 16.13
CA GLN A 421 -8.24 23.13 16.76
C GLN A 421 -9.57 23.79 16.37
N TYR A 422 -9.95 23.70 15.10
CA TYR A 422 -11.24 24.19 14.62
C TYR A 422 -12.43 23.50 15.31
N ARG A 423 -12.38 22.16 15.41
CA ARG A 423 -13.40 21.33 16.08
C ARG A 423 -13.56 21.73 17.55
N TYR A 424 -12.45 21.88 18.28
CA TYR A 424 -12.46 22.34 19.67
C TYR A 424 -13.08 23.73 19.82
N ASN A 425 -12.72 24.68 18.95
CA ASN A 425 -13.28 26.04 18.96
C ASN A 425 -14.79 26.08 18.64
N GLN A 426 -15.29 25.18 17.79
CA GLN A 426 -16.72 25.01 17.49
C GLN A 426 -17.48 24.40 18.67
N GLN A 427 -16.94 23.36 19.29
CA GLN A 427 -17.57 22.69 20.43
C GLN A 427 -17.63 23.61 21.66
N THR A 428 -16.57 24.38 21.93
CA THR A 428 -16.55 25.39 23.00
C THR A 428 -17.51 26.56 22.73
N LYS A 429 -17.60 27.04 21.49
CA LYS A 429 -18.58 28.08 21.11
C LYS A 429 -20.03 27.62 21.24
N ASN A 430 -20.33 26.38 20.88
CA ASN A 430 -21.68 25.81 21.02
C ASN A 430 -22.04 25.52 22.49
N ALA A 431 -21.06 25.18 23.34
CA ALA A 431 -21.26 25.03 24.78
C ALA A 431 -21.55 26.37 25.49
N GLN A 432 -21.07 27.50 24.93
CA GLN A 432 -21.30 28.84 25.48
C GLN A 432 -22.60 29.51 24.99
N ASN A 433 -23.30 28.94 24.00
CA ASN A 433 -24.56 29.47 23.48
C ASN A 433 -25.55 28.34 23.11
N PRO A 434 -26.40 27.88 24.05
CA PRO A 434 -27.29 26.72 23.85
C PRO A 434 -28.45 26.93 22.86
N GLN A 435 -28.66 28.14 22.31
CA GLN A 435 -29.90 28.51 21.61
C GLN A 435 -29.86 28.51 20.06
N LYS A 436 -28.87 27.89 19.41
CA LYS A 436 -28.91 27.72 17.95
C LYS A 436 -28.82 26.24 17.54
N PRO A 437 -29.93 25.60 17.11
CA PRO A 437 -29.86 24.27 16.55
C PRO A 437 -29.16 24.32 15.19
N GLN A 438 -28.03 23.60 15.07
CA GLN A 438 -27.46 22.86 13.91
C GLN A 438 -27.67 23.36 12.45
N ALA A 439 -28.07 24.59 12.18
CA ALA A 439 -28.45 25.06 10.84
C ALA A 439 -27.31 25.74 10.05
N ASP A 440 -26.20 26.12 10.68
CA ASP A 440 -25.20 26.99 10.04
C ASP A 440 -24.06 26.26 9.30
N PHE A 441 -24.05 24.92 9.26
CA PHE A 441 -23.04 24.16 8.48
C PHE A 441 -23.14 24.47 6.97
N ILE A 442 -24.33 24.86 6.48
CA ILE A 442 -24.60 25.06 5.05
C ILE A 442 -24.05 26.40 4.54
N LYS A 443 -23.75 27.37 5.42
CA LYS A 443 -23.50 28.76 4.99
C LYS A 443 -22.06 29.24 4.98
N THR A 444 -21.09 28.53 5.58
CA THR A 444 -19.79 29.14 5.89
C THR A 444 -18.55 28.53 5.24
N SER A 445 -18.69 27.61 4.27
CA SER A 445 -17.54 27.21 3.46
C SER A 445 -17.89 27.11 1.96
N PRO A 446 -17.38 28.05 1.13
CA PRO A 446 -17.61 28.03 -0.31
C PRO A 446 -17.06 26.76 -0.98
N VAL A 447 -16.13 26.05 -0.33
CA VAL A 447 -15.51 24.81 -0.84
C VAL A 447 -16.48 23.62 -0.75
N PHE A 448 -17.41 23.60 0.20
CA PHE A 448 -18.34 22.46 0.38
C PHE A 448 -19.67 22.62 -0.37
N LYS A 449 -19.96 23.80 -0.95
CA LYS A 449 -21.18 24.00 -1.74
C LYS A 449 -21.16 23.19 -3.05
N GLY A 450 -19.99 23.05 -3.67
CA GLY A 450 -19.82 22.31 -4.93
C GLY A 450 -19.73 20.78 -4.81
N ILE A 451 -19.65 20.22 -3.60
CA ILE A 451 -19.55 18.76 -3.38
C ILE A 451 -20.93 18.13 -3.15
N ILE A 452 -21.96 18.94 -2.84
CA ILE A 452 -23.31 18.45 -2.49
C ILE A 452 -24.32 18.68 -3.64
N GLU A 453 -24.05 19.60 -4.57
CA GLU A 453 -24.92 19.89 -5.73
C GLU A 453 -24.48 19.15 -7.02
N GLY A 454 -23.67 18.09 -6.91
CA GLY A 454 -23.16 17.30 -8.05
C GLY A 454 -23.48 15.81 -7.94
#